data_AF-A0A1R3KX51-F1
#
_entry.id   AF-A0A1R3KX51-F1
#
_cell.length_a   1.000
_cell.length_b   1.000
_cell.length_c   1.000
_cell.angle_alpha   90.00
_cell.angle_beta   90.00
_cell.angle_gamma   90.00
#
_symmetry.space_group_name_H-M   'P 1'
#
loop_
_entity.id
_entity.type
_entity.pdbx_description
1 polymer ?
#
loop_
_entity_poly.entity_id
_entity_poly.type
_entity_poly.pdbx_seq_one_letter_code
_entity_poly.pdbx_strand_id
1 'polypeptide(L)'
;MARLEQVLGIERTKEELINNPNGVKAVVKMVFRVSDHEGSQSAVNSLMMVCQESMEAREKAIGAGVLTQLLLLLQSQCSGRTKTKARTLLKLLRSKWAEEK
;
A
#
# COMPACT_ATOMS: atom_id res chain seq x y z
N MET A 1 1.98 14.58 7.18
CA MET A 1 1.88 14.04 5.81
C MET A 1 3.28 13.72 5.32
N ALA A 2 3.58 12.47 4.95
CA ALA A 2 4.92 12.13 4.46
C ALA A 2 5.09 12.63 3.02
N ARG A 3 6.31 13.05 2.66
CA ARG A 3 6.64 13.54 1.30
C ARG A 3 6.22 12.59 0.19
N LEU A 4 6.21 11.27 0.43
CA LEU A 4 5.74 10.28 -0.53
C LEU A 4 4.24 10.39 -0.83
N GLU A 5 3.38 10.69 0.14
CA GLU A 5 1.95 10.89 -0.14
C GLU A 5 1.73 12.12 -1.03
N GLN A 6 2.48 13.20 -0.81
CA GLN A 6 2.41 14.39 -1.67
C GLN A 6 2.89 14.10 -3.08
N VAL A 7 4.04 13.41 -3.21
CA VAL A 7 4.64 13.10 -4.52
C VAL A 7 3.82 12.08 -5.29
N LEU A 8 3.18 11.13 -4.59
CA LEU A 8 2.22 10.19 -5.19
C LEU A 8 0.86 10.82 -5.48
N GLY A 9 0.59 12.06 -5.09
CA GLY A 9 -0.57 12.81 -5.59
C GLY A 9 -0.45 13.21 -7.07
N ILE A 10 0.75 13.11 -7.64
CA ILE A 10 1.04 13.46 -9.03
C ILE A 10 0.94 12.20 -9.89
N GLU A 11 0.01 12.18 -10.86
CA GLU A 11 -0.24 11.03 -11.76
C GLU A 11 1.03 10.50 -12.43
N ARG A 12 1.89 11.39 -12.95
CA ARG A 12 3.17 11.00 -13.58
C ARG A 12 4.09 10.22 -12.66
N THR A 13 4.13 10.55 -11.38
CA THR A 13 4.98 9.84 -10.42
C THR A 13 4.43 8.45 -10.11
N LYS A 14 3.11 8.27 -10.15
CA LYS A 14 2.49 6.95 -9.99
C LYS A 14 2.85 6.06 -11.16
N GLU A 15 2.73 6.58 -12.38
CA GLU A 15 3.01 5.82 -13.61
C GLU A 15 4.48 5.37 -13.67
N GLU A 16 5.42 6.27 -13.37
CA GLU A 16 6.85 5.96 -13.27
C GLU A 16 7.14 4.94 -12.15
N LEU A 17 6.43 5.02 -11.03
CA LEU A 17 6.58 4.07 -9.92
C LEU A 17 6.06 2.66 -10.28
N ILE A 18 4.99 2.59 -11.06
CA ILE A 18 4.41 1.33 -11.53
C ILE A 18 5.32 0.70 -12.60
N ASN A 19 5.78 1.52 -13.55
CA ASN A 19 6.66 1.10 -14.63
C ASN A 19 8.04 0.66 -14.10
N ASN A 20 8.49 1.25 -12.99
CA ASN A 20 9.69 0.77 -12.32
C ASN A 20 9.46 -0.59 -11.64
N PRO A 21 10.21 -1.65 -11.99
CA PRO A 21 10.03 -3.00 -11.45
C PRO A 21 10.21 -3.07 -9.91
N ASN A 22 10.94 -2.10 -9.32
CA ASN A 22 11.16 -2.03 -7.88
C ASN A 22 10.36 -0.93 -7.18
N GLY A 23 9.61 -0.09 -7.90
CA GLY A 23 8.92 1.07 -7.32
C GLY A 23 7.84 0.65 -6.31
N VAL A 24 6.91 -0.20 -6.73
CA VAL A 24 5.85 -0.75 -5.85
C VAL A 24 6.45 -1.52 -4.67
N LYS A 25 7.49 -2.32 -4.92
CA LYS A 25 8.21 -3.07 -3.88
C LYS A 25 8.85 -2.16 -2.84
N ALA A 26 9.38 -1.01 -3.24
CA ALA A 26 9.95 -0.03 -2.33
C ALA A 26 8.87 0.59 -1.42
N VAL A 27 7.68 0.89 -1.95
CA VAL A 27 6.55 1.40 -1.15
C VAL A 27 6.06 0.35 -0.15
N VAL A 28 5.95 -0.91 -0.57
CA VAL A 28 5.61 -2.03 0.35
C VAL A 28 6.67 -2.17 1.46
N LYS A 29 7.96 -2.05 1.12
CA LYS A 29 9.04 -2.06 2.12
C LYS A 29 9.00 -0.86 3.06
N MET A 30 8.51 0.29 2.62
CA MET A 30 8.34 1.45 3.52
C MET A 30 7.28 1.16 4.57
N VAL A 31 6.17 0.48 4.23
CA VAL A 31 5.18 0.03 5.23
C VAL A 31 5.83 -0.85 6.31
N PHE A 32 6.79 -1.69 5.93
CA PHE A 32 7.59 -2.54 6.85
C PHE A 32 8.52 -1.76 7.79
N ARG A 33 8.98 -0.58 7.36
CA ARG A 33 10.14 0.09 7.96
C ARG A 33 9.76 1.19 8.95
N VAL A 34 8.48 1.56 9.02
CA VAL A 34 8.04 2.62 9.94
C VAL A 34 7.66 2.01 11.29
N SER A 35 8.51 2.20 12.30
CA SER A 35 8.16 1.93 13.71
C SER A 35 7.21 2.99 14.29
N ASP A 36 6.98 4.08 13.56
CA ASP A 36 6.14 5.20 13.94
C ASP A 36 4.70 5.04 13.40
N HIS A 37 3.72 5.35 14.25
CA HIS A 37 2.30 5.16 13.96
C HIS A 37 1.79 6.08 12.83
N GLU A 38 2.35 7.29 12.71
CA GLU A 38 1.96 8.27 11.69
C GLU A 38 2.55 7.91 10.32
N GLY A 39 3.81 7.45 10.29
CA GLY A 39 4.44 7.02 9.03
C GLY A 39 3.84 5.73 8.48
N SER A 40 3.35 4.83 9.33
CA SER A 40 2.58 3.65 8.91
C SER A 40 1.29 4.03 8.19
N GLN A 41 0.56 5.04 8.70
CA GLN A 41 -0.66 5.52 8.06
C GLN A 41 -0.39 6.07 6.66
N SER A 42 0.66 6.87 6.55
CA SER A 42 1.09 7.52 5.32
C SER A 42 1.49 6.49 4.25
N ALA A 43 2.31 5.50 4.62
CA ALA A 43 2.75 4.44 3.72
C ALA A 43 1.57 3.57 3.21
N VAL A 44 0.62 3.22 4.08
CA VAL A 44 -0.59 2.48 3.68
C VAL A 44 -1.43 3.30 2.70
N ASN A 45 -1.53 4.62 2.90
CA ASN A 45 -2.29 5.49 2.00
C ASN A 45 -1.62 5.64 0.63
N SER A 46 -0.30 5.82 0.60
CA SER A 46 0.51 5.80 -0.62
C SER A 46 0.29 4.51 -1.42
N LEU A 47 0.33 3.36 -0.75
CA LEU A 47 0.11 2.07 -1.39
C LEU A 47 -1.32 1.91 -1.90
N MET A 48 -2.31 2.45 -1.18
CA MET A 48 -3.70 2.43 -1.60
C MET A 48 -3.95 3.22 -2.88
N MET A 49 -3.35 4.42 -3.03
CA MET A 49 -3.46 5.21 -4.25
C MET A 49 -2.92 4.43 -5.46
N VAL A 50 -1.70 3.90 -5.34
CA VAL A 50 -1.06 3.15 -6.44
C VAL A 50 -1.84 1.87 -6.78
N CYS A 51 -2.36 1.16 -5.77
CA CYS A 51 -3.18 -0.02 -6.00
C CYS A 51 -4.57 0.32 -6.57
N GLN A 52 -5.14 1.49 -6.30
CA GLN A 52 -6.45 1.85 -6.86
C GLN A 52 -6.39 2.01 -8.38
N GLU A 53 -5.35 2.66 -8.90
CA GLU A 53 -5.24 3.05 -10.31
C GLU A 53 -4.59 1.98 -11.20
N SER A 54 -3.80 1.05 -10.65
CA SER A 54 -3.09 0.06 -11.45
C SER A 54 -3.29 -1.36 -10.97
N MET A 55 -3.73 -2.20 -11.91
CA MET A 55 -3.86 -3.63 -11.73
C MET A 55 -2.52 -4.32 -11.53
N GLU A 56 -1.53 -3.95 -12.34
CA GLU A 56 -0.15 -4.47 -12.27
C GLU A 56 0.49 -4.13 -10.92
N ALA A 57 0.22 -2.94 -10.39
CA ALA A 57 0.70 -2.56 -9.08
C ALA A 57 0.14 -3.44 -7.95
N ARG A 58 -1.12 -3.88 -8.06
CA ARG A 58 -1.72 -4.80 -7.08
C ARG A 58 -0.97 -6.13 -7.07
N GLU A 59 -0.69 -6.69 -8.25
CA GLU A 59 0.03 -7.96 -8.38
C GLU A 59 1.46 -7.85 -7.86
N LYS A 60 2.18 -6.78 -8.24
CA LYS A 60 3.51 -6.47 -7.71
C LYS A 60 3.49 -6.31 -6.18
N ALA A 61 2.47 -5.65 -5.62
CA ALA A 61 2.33 -5.48 -4.17
C ALA A 61 2.05 -6.82 -3.46
N ILE A 62 1.19 -7.67 -4.02
CA ILE A 62 0.92 -9.01 -3.51
C ILE A 62 2.19 -9.86 -3.54
N GLY A 63 2.90 -9.89 -4.67
CA GLY A 63 4.18 -10.60 -4.80
C GLY A 63 5.27 -10.05 -3.88
N ALA A 64 5.20 -8.77 -3.49
CA ALA A 64 6.09 -8.16 -2.51
C ALA A 64 5.71 -8.45 -1.04
N GLY A 65 4.60 -9.16 -0.77
CA GLY A 65 4.18 -9.56 0.57
C GLY A 65 3.31 -8.54 1.31
N VAL A 66 2.59 -7.66 0.60
CA VAL A 66 1.70 -6.66 1.22
C VAL A 66 0.64 -7.27 2.14
N LEU A 67 0.13 -8.48 1.83
CA LEU A 67 -0.91 -9.13 2.62
C LEU A 67 -0.44 -9.45 4.04
N THR A 68 0.71 -10.11 4.14
CA THR A 68 1.36 -10.41 5.43
C THR A 68 1.64 -9.14 6.21
N GLN A 69 2.01 -8.06 5.51
CA GLN A 69 2.24 -6.76 6.13
C GLN A 69 1.00 -6.12 6.73
N LEU A 70 -0.10 -6.10 5.98
CA LEU A 70 -1.35 -5.54 6.48
C LEU A 70 -1.88 -6.34 7.66
N LEU A 71 -1.68 -7.66 7.66
CA LEU A 71 -2.04 -8.51 8.80
C LEU A 71 -1.20 -8.17 10.05
N LEU A 72 0.13 -8.07 9.91
CA LEU A 72 1.01 -7.68 11.00
C LEU A 72 0.69 -6.28 11.54
N LEU A 73 0.37 -5.32 10.66
CA LEU A 73 -0.04 -3.96 11.05
C LEU A 73 -1.39 -3.94 11.80
N LEU A 74 -2.29 -4.89 11.51
CA LEU A 74 -3.55 -5.03 12.25
C LEU A 74 -3.33 -5.62 13.64
N GLN A 75 -2.34 -6.50 13.77
CA GLN A 75 -1.95 -7.13 15.02
C GLN A 75 -1.07 -6.22 15.91
N SER A 76 -0.44 -5.20 15.35
CA SER A 76 0.35 -4.23 16.11
C SER A 76 -0.52 -3.22 16.88
N GLN A 77 0.11 -2.49 17.81
CA GLN A 77 -0.50 -1.41 18.60
C GLN A 77 -0.71 -0.11 17.77
N CYS A 78 -0.83 -0.18 16.44
CA CYS A 78 -1.07 1.01 15.61
C CYS A 78 -2.46 1.64 15.84
N SER A 79 -2.59 2.91 15.45
CA SER A 79 -3.83 3.68 15.61
C SER A 79 -5.02 3.06 14.86
N GLY A 80 -6.23 3.25 15.40
CA GLY A 80 -7.46 2.73 14.78
C GLY A 80 -7.68 3.21 13.34
N ARG A 81 -7.23 4.42 13.00
CA ARG A 81 -7.28 4.97 11.63
C ARG A 81 -6.41 4.16 10.67
N THR A 82 -5.18 3.82 11.06
CA THR A 82 -4.27 2.99 10.27
C THR A 82 -4.86 1.58 10.07
N LYS A 83 -5.46 1.00 11.11
CA LYS A 83 -6.14 -0.30 11.01
C LYS A 83 -7.32 -0.26 10.02
N THR A 84 -8.14 0.78 10.06
CA THR A 84 -9.25 0.95 9.11
C THR A 84 -8.74 1.04 7.67
N LYS A 85 -7.71 1.85 7.40
CA LYS A 85 -7.11 1.95 6.07
C LYS A 85 -6.51 0.63 5.60
N ALA A 86 -5.80 -0.09 6.47
CA ALA A 86 -5.24 -1.39 6.17
C ALA A 86 -6.32 -2.42 5.79
N ARG A 87 -7.46 -2.43 6.51
CA ARG A 87 -8.61 -3.28 6.17
C ARG A 87 -9.24 -2.90 4.82
N THR A 88 -9.35 -1.61 4.51
CA THR A 88 -9.85 -1.17 3.20
C THR A 88 -8.91 -1.61 2.07
N LEU A 89 -7.60 -1.52 2.25
CA LEU A 89 -6.63 -1.99 1.26
C LEU A 89 -6.71 -3.51 1.08
N LEU A 90 -6.84 -4.27 2.16
CA LEU A 90 -7.07 -5.73 2.10
C LEU A 90 -8.35 -6.06 1.31
N LYS A 91 -9.44 -5.30 1.52
CA LYS A 91 -10.67 -5.48 0.75
C LYS A 91 -10.45 -5.19 -0.73
N LEU A 92 -9.76 -4.11 -1.07
CA LEU A 92 -9.47 -3.74 -2.46
C LEU A 92 -8.62 -4.80 -3.18
N LEU A 93 -7.61 -5.34 -2.50
CA LEU A 93 -6.79 -6.45 -3.02
C LEU A 93 -7.60 -7.74 -3.14
N ARG A 94 -8.55 -7.99 -2.24
CA ARG A 94 -9.44 -9.16 -2.26
C ARG A 94 -10.58 -9.06 -3.28
N SER A 95 -11.11 -7.87 -3.58
CA SER A 95 -12.14 -7.72 -4.62
C SER A 95 -11.65 -8.23 -5.98
N LYS A 96 -10.36 -8.10 -6.24
CA LYS A 96 -9.65 -8.69 -7.39
C LYS A 96 -9.70 -10.23 -7.41
N TRP A 97 -9.72 -10.88 -6.25
CA TRP A 97 -9.87 -12.34 -6.12
C TRP A 97 -11.32 -12.83 -6.28
N ALA A 98 -12.31 -11.96 -6.04
CA ALA A 98 -13.72 -12.34 -6.14
C ALA A 98 -14.24 -12.33 -7.59
N GLU A 99 -13.52 -11.67 -8.49
CA GLU A 99 -13.86 -11.56 -9.92
C GLU A 99 -13.22 -12.68 -10.76
N GLU A 100 -12.40 -13.54 -10.14
CA GLU A 100 -11.76 -14.73 -10.75
C GLU A 100 -12.53 -16.02 -10.42
N LYS A 101 -13.86 -15.98 -10.38
CA LYS A 101 -14.72 -17.18 -10.23
C LYS A 101 -15.82 -17.19 -11.28
#